data_AF-A0A1X3GV49-F1
#
_entry.id   AF-A0A1X3GV49-F1
#
_cell.length_a   1.000
_cell.length_b   1.000
_cell.length_c   1.000
_cell.angle_alpha   90.00
_cell.angle_beta   90.00
_cell.angle_gamma   90.00
#
_symmetry.space_group_name_H-M   'P 1'
#
loop_
_entity.id
_entity.type
_entity.pdbx_description
1 polymer ?
#
loop_
_entity_poly.entity_id
_entity_poly.type
_entity_poly.pdbx_seq_one_letter_code
_entity_poly.pdbx_strand_id
1 'polypeptide(L)'
;MRPKKHKTTGSNDLFRARLDQIINLKHELVLLAGKIDWDWIDGEIAPLYSENGRPGIETRFMIGLLLLKHIYGLSDEGVCERWVHDPYFQFFTGEEFFRHAFPHE
;
A
#
# COMPACT_ATOMS: atom_id res chain seq x y z
N MET A 1 10.48 5.72 -14.17
CA MET A 1 10.18 4.33 -14.60
C MET A 1 8.94 3.79 -13.91
N ARG A 2 8.17 2.91 -14.58
CA ARG A 2 7.04 2.19 -13.98
C ARG A 2 7.46 1.45 -12.69
N PRO A 3 6.61 1.41 -11.65
CA PRO A 3 6.88 0.62 -10.46
C PRO A 3 7.05 -0.86 -10.80
N LYS A 4 7.94 -1.55 -10.07
CA LYS A 4 8.04 -3.01 -10.17
C LYS A 4 6.90 -3.62 -9.35
N LYS A 5 6.17 -4.59 -9.91
CA LYS A 5 5.19 -5.36 -9.14
C LYS A 5 5.90 -6.12 -8.01
N HIS A 6 5.32 -6.12 -6.81
CA HIS A 6 5.78 -6.88 -5.66
C HIS A 6 6.08 -8.35 -6.04
N LYS A 7 7.29 -8.82 -5.72
CA LYS A 7 7.70 -10.23 -5.88
C LYS A 7 7.98 -10.82 -4.50
N THR A 8 7.21 -11.82 -4.11
CA THR A 8 7.35 -12.55 -2.84
C THR A 8 8.53 -13.52 -2.93
N THR A 9 9.58 -13.33 -2.12
CA THR A 9 10.73 -14.25 -2.00
C THR A 9 10.50 -15.21 -0.83
N GLY A 10 9.89 -16.35 -1.12
CA GLY A 10 9.28 -17.28 -0.15
C GLY A 10 10.18 -18.05 0.83
N SER A 11 11.35 -17.55 1.24
CA SER A 11 12.19 -18.23 2.25
C SER A 11 12.29 -17.51 3.60
N ASN A 12 12.01 -16.19 3.67
CA ASN A 12 12.05 -15.41 4.92
C ASN A 12 10.66 -15.05 5.48
N ASP A 13 9.58 -15.52 4.84
CA ASP A 13 8.20 -15.13 5.19
C ASP A 13 7.57 -16.01 6.29
N LEU A 14 8.22 -17.09 6.73
CA LEU A 14 7.63 -18.02 7.72
C LEU A 14 7.37 -17.35 9.09
N PHE A 15 8.11 -16.29 9.42
CA PHE A 15 8.03 -15.57 10.70
C PHE A 15 7.50 -14.14 10.56
N ARG A 16 7.11 -13.70 9.35
CA ARG A 16 6.62 -12.34 9.15
C ARG A 16 5.11 -12.32 9.39
N ALA A 17 4.66 -11.34 10.18
CA ALA A 17 3.24 -11.17 10.47
C ALA A 17 2.51 -10.75 9.18
N ARG A 18 1.88 -11.73 8.51
CA ARG A 18 1.00 -11.45 7.36
C ARG A 18 -0.19 -10.65 7.83
N LEU A 19 -0.49 -9.58 7.11
CA LEU A 19 -1.57 -8.66 7.50
C LEU A 19 -2.92 -9.37 7.52
N ASP A 20 -3.19 -10.24 6.53
CA ASP A 20 -4.43 -11.03 6.42
C ASP A 20 -4.67 -12.01 7.58
N GLN A 21 -3.63 -12.31 8.38
CA GLN A 21 -3.71 -13.19 9.55
C GLN A 21 -3.90 -12.43 10.88
N ILE A 22 -3.59 -11.13 10.92
CA ILE A 22 -3.60 -10.33 12.16
C ILE A 22 -4.69 -9.25 12.19
N ILE A 23 -5.33 -8.98 11.05
CA ILE A 23 -6.40 -7.98 10.94
C ILE A 23 -7.79 -8.61 10.84
N ASN A 24 -8.83 -7.85 11.18
CA ASN A 24 -10.21 -8.25 10.92
C ASN A 24 -10.55 -8.05 9.43
N LEU A 25 -10.78 -9.12 8.68
CA LEU A 25 -11.14 -9.05 7.26
C LEU A 25 -12.51 -8.39 6.97
N LYS A 26 -13.33 -8.19 8.01
CA LYS A 26 -14.60 -7.45 7.92
C LYS A 26 -14.44 -5.94 8.17
N HIS A 27 -13.23 -5.46 8.42
CA HIS A 27 -12.96 -4.05 8.62
C HIS A 27 -13.25 -3.24 7.35
N GLU A 28 -13.76 -2.01 7.51
CA GLU A 28 -14.18 -1.15 6.41
C GLU A 28 -13.11 -0.92 5.35
N LEU A 29 -11.86 -0.66 5.76
CA LEU A 29 -10.73 -0.50 4.83
C LEU A 29 -10.38 -1.79 4.09
N VAL A 30 -10.53 -2.97 4.72
CA VAL A 30 -10.27 -4.24 4.04
C VAL A 30 -11.34 -4.49 2.97
N LEU A 31 -12.60 -4.24 3.31
CA LEU A 31 -13.71 -4.35 2.37
C LEU A 31 -13.60 -3.33 1.23
N LEU A 32 -13.18 -2.09 1.53
CA LEU A 32 -12.96 -1.06 0.51
C LEU A 32 -11.81 -1.44 -0.42
N ALA A 33 -10.68 -1.93 0.12
CA ALA A 33 -9.55 -2.39 -0.67
C ALA A 33 -9.96 -3.50 -1.65
N GLY A 34 -10.88 -4.40 -1.26
CA GLY A 34 -11.38 -5.45 -2.14
C GLY A 34 -12.39 -4.99 -3.19
N LYS A 35 -12.95 -3.77 -3.07
CA LYS A 35 -13.91 -3.19 -4.03
C LYS A 35 -13.25 -2.29 -5.08
N ILE A 36 -12.05 -1.80 -4.79
CA ILE A 36 -11.30 -0.94 -5.72
C ILE A 36 -10.61 -1.83 -6.75
N ASP A 37 -10.81 -1.53 -8.02
CA ASP A 37 -10.07 -2.15 -9.12
C ASP A 37 -8.67 -1.53 -9.23
N TRP A 38 -7.74 -2.04 -8.42
CA TRP A 38 -6.37 -1.53 -8.37
C TRP A 38 -5.59 -1.78 -9.66
N ASP A 39 -5.90 -2.85 -10.39
CA ASP A 39 -5.23 -3.16 -11.67
C ASP A 39 -5.69 -2.20 -12.76
N TRP A 40 -6.98 -1.83 -12.79
CA TRP A 40 -7.47 -0.77 -13.68
C TRP A 40 -6.79 0.57 -13.37
N ILE A 41 -6.72 0.98 -12.10
CA ILE A 41 -6.03 2.22 -11.71
C ILE A 41 -4.54 2.18 -12.11
N ASP A 42 -3.84 1.06 -11.87
CA ASP A 42 -2.45 0.91 -12.31
C ASP A 42 -2.32 1.04 -13.83
N GLY A 43 -3.28 0.49 -14.58
CA GLY A 43 -3.36 0.61 -16.04
C GLY A 43 -3.53 2.05 -16.53
N GLU A 44 -4.39 2.83 -15.88
CA GLU A 44 -4.64 4.24 -16.24
C GLU A 44 -3.47 5.16 -15.88
N ILE A 45 -2.75 4.87 -14.78
CA ILE A 45 -1.60 5.67 -14.33
C ILE A 45 -0.31 5.23 -15.04
N ALA A 46 -0.21 3.98 -15.50
CA ALA A 46 1.00 3.46 -16.14
C ALA A 46 1.57 4.34 -17.28
N PRO A 47 0.76 4.87 -18.22
CA PRO A 47 1.25 5.75 -19.28
C PRO A 47 1.82 7.09 -18.81
N LEU A 48 1.52 7.51 -17.57
CA LEU A 48 2.00 8.77 -16.99
C LEU A 48 3.43 8.66 -16.43
N TYR A 49 3.94 7.44 -16.25
CA TYR A 49 5.31 7.24 -15.80
C TYR A 49 6.32 7.43 -16.94
N SER A 50 7.42 8.12 -16.65
CA SER A 50 8.57 8.16 -17.56
C SER A 50 9.18 6.78 -17.74
N GLU A 51 9.58 6.44 -18.97
CA GLU A 51 10.34 5.23 -19.31
C GLU A 51 11.77 5.24 -18.73
N ASN A 52 12.26 6.40 -18.28
CA ASN A 52 13.62 6.58 -17.75
C ASN A 52 13.62 6.91 -16.24
N GLY A 53 14.76 6.71 -15.59
CA GLY A 53 15.00 7.10 -14.18
C GLY A 53 14.63 6.05 -13.13
N ARG A 54 14.58 6.46 -11.86
CA ARG A 54 14.25 5.55 -10.73
C ARG A 54 12.84 4.95 -10.93
N PRO A 55 12.63 3.65 -10.63
CA PRO A 55 11.29 3.09 -10.56
C PRO A 55 10.42 3.86 -9.57
N GLY A 56 9.20 4.18 -9.97
CA GLY A 56 8.20 4.76 -9.09
C GLY A 56 7.82 3.81 -7.96
N ILE A 57 7.20 4.38 -6.93
CA ILE A 57 6.54 3.65 -5.86
C ILE A 57 5.28 2.99 -6.43
N GLU A 58 4.88 1.82 -5.91
CA GLU A 58 3.69 1.11 -6.37
C GLU A 58 2.44 2.01 -6.39
N THR A 59 1.68 1.95 -7.48
CA THR A 59 0.51 2.82 -7.72
C THR A 59 -0.51 2.72 -6.58
N ARG A 60 -0.79 1.49 -6.12
CA ARG A 60 -1.71 1.24 -5.00
C ARG A 60 -1.24 1.89 -3.70
N PHE A 61 0.05 1.89 -3.42
CA PHE A 61 0.59 2.52 -2.22
C PHE A 61 0.36 4.03 -2.23
N MET A 62 0.77 4.70 -3.32
CA MET A 62 0.63 6.14 -3.49
C MET A 62 -0.84 6.59 -3.45
N ILE A 63 -1.70 5.96 -4.26
CA ILE A 63 -3.13 6.29 -4.31
C ILE A 63 -3.81 5.93 -2.98
N GLY A 64 -3.44 4.81 -2.37
CA GLY A 64 -3.94 4.39 -1.07
C GLY A 64 -3.65 5.42 0.02
N LEU A 65 -2.42 5.96 0.09
CA LEU A 65 -2.09 7.03 1.04
C LEU A 65 -2.90 8.31 0.79
N LEU A 66 -3.08 8.71 -0.47
CA LEU A 66 -3.91 9.88 -0.82
C LEU A 66 -5.36 9.71 -0.37
N LEU A 67 -5.94 8.52 -0.57
CA LEU A 67 -7.28 8.19 -0.11
C LEU A 67 -7.37 8.20 1.42
N LEU A 68 -6.42 7.56 2.12
CA LEU A 68 -6.40 7.53 3.58
C LEU A 68 -6.24 8.93 4.19
N LYS A 69 -5.36 9.75 3.61
CA LYS A 69 -5.19 11.17 3.97
C LYS A 69 -6.52 11.91 3.88
N HIS A 70 -7.26 11.73 2.79
CA HIS A 70 -8.54 12.40 2.57
C HIS A 70 -9.66 11.87 3.48
N ILE A 71 -9.81 10.54 3.59
CA ILE A 71 -10.86 9.89 4.40
C ILE A 71 -10.75 10.28 5.87
N TYR A 72 -9.54 10.35 6.40
CA TYR A 72 -9.28 10.63 7.83
C TYR A 72 -8.86 12.08 8.12
N GLY A 73 -8.81 12.95 7.11
CA GLY A 73 -8.44 14.37 7.28
C GLY A 73 -7.02 14.58 7.82
N LEU A 74 -6.06 13.76 7.39
CA LEU A 74 -4.68 13.78 7.89
C LEU A 74 -3.79 14.74 7.06
N SER A 75 -2.67 15.18 7.65
CA SER A 75 -1.58 15.79 6.87
C SER A 75 -0.76 14.71 6.15
N ASP A 76 0.20 15.12 5.31
CA ASP A 76 1.12 14.18 4.66
C ASP A 76 1.99 13.45 5.69
N GLU A 77 2.47 14.16 6.70
CA GLU A 77 3.25 13.58 7.80
C GLU A 77 2.36 12.68 8.66
N GLY A 78 1.14 13.12 8.98
CA GLY A 78 0.21 12.37 9.82
C GLY A 78 -0.27 11.06 9.20
N VAL A 79 -0.43 11.00 7.88
CA VAL A 79 -0.74 9.72 7.21
C VAL A 79 0.46 8.77 7.25
N CYS A 80 1.69 9.27 7.07
CA CYS A 80 2.91 8.46 7.17
C CYS A 80 3.13 7.93 8.59
N GLU A 81 2.99 8.76 9.61
CA GLU A 81 3.11 8.38 11.02
C GLU A 81 2.08 7.32 11.39
N ARG A 82 0.81 7.53 11.05
CA ARG A 82 -0.26 6.56 11.36
C ARG A 82 -0.07 5.25 10.61
N TRP A 83 0.41 5.30 9.37
CA TRP A 83 0.63 4.10 8.55
C TRP A 83 1.61 3.12 9.21
N VAL A 84 2.63 3.61 9.92
CA VAL A 84 3.60 2.76 10.63
C VAL A 84 2.95 1.95 11.75
N HIS A 85 1.87 2.46 12.34
CA HIS A 85 1.21 1.86 13.51
C HIS A 85 -0.10 1.12 13.16
N ASP A 86 -0.73 1.44 12.03
CA ASP A 86 -2.06 0.95 11.68
C ASP A 86 -1.99 -0.18 10.60
N PRO A 87 -2.20 -1.46 10.97
CA PRO A 87 -2.10 -2.56 10.02
C PRO A 87 -3.19 -2.50 8.93
N TYR A 88 -4.32 -1.82 9.19
CA TYR A 88 -5.36 -1.64 8.17
C TYR A 88 -4.93 -0.63 7.10
N PHE A 89 -4.15 0.39 7.47
CA PHE A 89 -3.56 1.33 6.50
C PHE A 89 -2.57 0.60 5.59
N GLN A 90 -1.68 -0.20 6.18
CA GLN A 90 -0.70 -0.99 5.41
C GLN A 90 -1.37 -1.96 4.44
N PHE A 91 -2.38 -2.70 4.92
CA PHE A 91 -3.16 -3.60 4.08
C PHE A 91 -3.89 -2.85 2.96
N PHE A 92 -4.52 -1.72 3.27
CA PHE A 92 -5.22 -0.91 2.27
C PHE A 92 -4.26 -0.47 1.15
N THR A 93 -3.07 0.00 1.52
CA THR A 93 -2.00 0.42 0.58
C THR A 93 -1.28 -0.71 -0.15
N GLY A 94 -1.61 -1.97 0.13
CA GLY A 94 -1.11 -3.12 -0.63
C GLY A 94 0.06 -3.88 0.00
N GLU A 95 0.45 -3.58 1.24
CA GLU A 95 1.41 -4.44 1.94
C GLU A 95 0.80 -5.81 2.22
N GLU A 96 1.63 -6.85 2.10
CA GLU A 96 1.28 -8.22 2.46
C GLU A 96 1.67 -8.53 3.92
N PHE A 97 2.76 -7.92 4.39
CA PHE A 97 3.34 -8.14 5.71
C PHE A 97 3.42 -6.83 6.49
N PHE A 98 3.23 -6.91 7.80
CA PHE A 98 3.34 -5.74 8.66
C PHE A 98 4.76 -5.15 8.60
N ARG A 99 4.82 -3.82 8.52
CA ARG A 99 6.04 -3.00 8.47
C ARG A 99 6.11 -2.13 9.71
N HIS A 100 7.29 -2.06 10.32
CA HIS A 100 7.54 -1.22 11.50
C HIS A 100 8.19 0.13 11.16
N ALA A 101 8.40 0.41 9.86
CA ALA A 101 8.99 1.66 9.38
C ALA A 101 8.37 2.02 8.02
N PHE A 102 8.30 3.31 7.74
CA PHE A 102 7.80 3.81 6.46
C PHE A 102 8.82 3.51 5.34
N PRO A 103 8.42 2.86 4.23
CA PRO A 103 9.36 2.26 3.27
C PRO A 103 10.09 3.26 2.34
N HIS A 104 9.76 4.56 2.39
CA HIS A 104 10.15 5.55 1.38
C HIS A 104 10.62 6.91 1.93
N GLU A 105 11.21 6.93 3.13
CA GLU A 105 11.99 8.10 3.59
C GLU A 105 13.26 8.33 2.76
#